data_AF-A0A7S1AEK3-F1
#
_entry.id   AF-A0A7S1AEK3-F1
#
_cell.length_a   1.000
_cell.length_b   1.000
_cell.length_c   1.000
_cell.angle_alpha   90.00
_cell.angle_beta   90.00
_cell.angle_gamma   90.00
#
_symmetry.space_group_name_H-M   'P 1'
#
loop_
_entity.id
_entity.type
_entity.pdbx_description
1 polymer ?
#
loop_
_entity_poly.entity_id
_entity_poly.type
_entity_poly.pdbx_seq_one_letter_code
_entity_poly.pdbx_strand_id
1 'polypeptide(L)'
;RKGDTVFLNTFAFLFFRFRPGAHHYLLFSLLRSVTLAVVPVLEGPASELFTSCAVVTACILISGAMSPWAVHQGNQLDLAIHTGLLFILFLAALHTHQIDEVAVGNLLVAIFCATMCAFLVAVV
;
A
#
# COMPACT_ATOMS: atom_id res chain seq x y z
N ARG A 1 7.56 -8.43 37.99
CA ARG A 1 6.61 -8.31 36.87
C ARG A 1 6.83 -9.52 35.95
N LYS A 2 6.02 -10.58 36.11
CA LYS A 2 6.02 -11.69 35.13
C LYS A 2 5.25 -11.17 33.92
N GLY A 3 5.97 -10.70 32.91
CA GLY A 3 5.36 -10.31 31.64
C GLY A 3 4.65 -11.53 31.06
N ASP A 4 3.45 -11.31 30.52
CA ASP A 4 2.61 -12.38 30.01
C ASP A 4 3.24 -12.97 28.74
N THR A 5 4.11 -13.97 28.94
CA THR A 5 4.87 -14.62 27.88
C THR A 5 3.97 -15.41 26.94
N VAL A 6 2.77 -15.77 27.39
CA VAL A 6 1.75 -16.42 26.57
C VAL A 6 1.28 -15.47 25.48
N PHE A 7 0.94 -14.23 25.83
CA PHE A 7 0.57 -13.19 24.86
C PHE A 7 1.70 -12.94 23.87
N LEU A 8 2.94 -12.79 24.36
CA LEU A 8 4.09 -12.56 23.48
C LEU A 8 4.34 -13.71 22.52
N ASN A 9 4.10 -14.96 22.95
CA ASN A 9 4.26 -16.15 22.11
C ASN A 9 3.09 -16.31 21.11
N THR A 10 1.87 -15.91 21.47
CA THR A 10 0.72 -15.91 20.57
C THR A 10 0.85 -14.85 19.47
N PHE A 11 1.37 -13.67 19.79
CA PHE A 11 1.61 -12.59 18.81
C PHE A 11 3.04 -12.59 18.23
N ALA A 12 3.88 -13.54 18.65
CA ALA A 12 5.24 -13.71 18.17
C ALA A 12 5.29 -13.72 16.64
N PHE A 13 4.36 -14.43 15.98
CA PHE A 13 4.35 -14.52 14.51
C PHE A 13 4.16 -13.16 13.82
N LEU A 14 3.41 -12.22 14.43
CA LEU A 14 3.20 -10.86 13.92
C LEU A 14 4.45 -10.00 14.11
N PHE A 15 5.16 -10.17 15.22
CA PHE A 15 6.36 -9.37 15.53
C PHE A 15 7.64 -9.92 14.89
N PHE A 16 7.79 -11.23 14.74
CA PHE A 16 8.97 -11.87 14.16
C PHE A 16 9.03 -11.80 12.63
N ARG A 17 7.89 -11.53 11.96
CA ARG A 17 7.84 -11.36 10.50
C ARG A 17 8.44 -10.04 10.03
N PHE A 18 8.49 -9.03 10.91
CA PHE A 18 9.06 -7.71 10.62
C PHE A 18 10.45 -7.56 11.21
N ARG A 19 11.29 -6.73 10.57
CA ARG A 19 12.64 -6.44 11.06
C ARG A 19 12.56 -5.80 12.46
N PRO A 20 13.42 -6.19 13.43
CA PRO A 20 13.43 -5.58 14.76
C PRO A 20 13.66 -4.07 14.63
N GLY A 21 12.70 -3.26 15.11
CA GLY A 21 12.65 -1.80 14.94
C GLY A 21 11.48 -1.29 14.07
N ALA A 22 10.87 -2.14 13.23
CA ALA A 22 9.81 -1.76 12.29
C ALA A 22 8.37 -1.96 12.82
N HIS A 23 8.17 -1.94 14.15
CA HIS A 23 6.86 -2.21 14.78
C HIS A 23 5.75 -1.25 14.33
N HIS A 24 6.13 -0.03 13.95
CA HIS A 24 5.25 1.01 13.42
C HIS A 24 4.56 0.61 12.10
N TYR A 25 5.23 -0.25 11.31
CA TYR A 25 4.66 -0.75 10.06
C TYR A 25 3.47 -1.69 10.29
N LEU A 26 3.42 -2.41 11.41
CA LEU A 26 2.27 -3.22 11.80
C LEU A 26 1.01 -2.35 11.93
N LEU A 27 1.16 -1.21 12.60
CA LEU A 27 0.08 -0.26 12.84
C LEU A 27 -0.36 0.42 11.53
N PHE A 28 0.60 0.74 10.67
CA PHE A 28 0.33 1.23 9.31
C PHE A 28 -0.42 0.19 8.46
N SER A 29 -0.01 -1.09 8.51
CA SER A 29 -0.66 -2.16 7.74
C SER A 29 -2.11 -2.42 8.20
N LEU A 30 -2.36 -2.33 9.51
CA LEU A 30 -3.72 -2.37 10.05
C LEU A 30 -4.52 -1.15 9.61
N LEU A 31 -3.96 0.05 9.73
CA LEU A 31 -4.60 1.30 9.30
C LEU A 31 -4.97 1.24 7.82
N ARG A 32 -4.06 0.81 6.95
CA ARG A 32 -4.30 0.57 5.52
C ARG A 32 -5.51 -0.33 5.30
N SER A 33 -5.58 -1.44 6.03
CA SER A 33 -6.66 -2.43 5.86
C SER A 33 -8.00 -1.86 6.31
N VAL A 34 -8.02 -1.05 7.37
CA VAL A 34 -9.21 -0.31 7.82
C VAL A 34 -9.60 0.74 6.78
N THR A 35 -8.66 1.53 6.27
CA THR A 35 -8.95 2.56 5.26
C THR A 35 -9.54 1.93 4.00
N LEU A 36 -8.96 0.84 3.51
CA LEU A 36 -9.49 0.10 2.35
C LEU A 36 -10.88 -0.51 2.62
N ALA A 37 -11.17 -0.93 3.85
CA ALA A 37 -12.50 -1.42 4.22
C ALA A 37 -13.55 -0.30 4.27
N VAL A 38 -13.14 0.95 4.50
CA VAL A 38 -14.02 2.12 4.54
C VAL A 38 -14.21 2.75 3.14
N VAL A 39 -13.34 2.45 2.17
CA VAL A 39 -13.47 2.93 0.78
C VAL A 39 -14.89 2.77 0.19
N PRO A 40 -15.55 1.59 0.23
CA PRO A 40 -16.88 1.41 -0.37
C PRO A 40 -18.01 2.17 0.35
N VAL A 41 -17.70 2.86 1.46
CA VAL A 41 -18.65 3.74 2.16
C VAL A 41 -18.65 5.14 1.53
N LEU A 42 -17.66 5.48 0.70
CA LEU A 42 -17.57 6.77 0.02
C LEU A 42 -18.58 6.85 -1.14
N GLU A 43 -19.38 7.92 -1.16
CA GLU A 43 -20.34 8.13 -2.24
C GLU A 43 -19.64 8.56 -3.53
N GLY A 44 -19.50 7.63 -4.47
CA GLY A 44 -19.11 7.89 -5.85
C GLY A 44 -17.96 7.02 -6.34
N PRO A 45 -18.05 6.44 -7.55
CA PRO A 45 -17.04 5.52 -8.07
C PRO A 45 -15.67 6.21 -8.27
N ALA A 46 -15.68 7.50 -8.59
CA ALA A 46 -14.46 8.30 -8.74
C ALA A 46 -13.73 8.52 -7.40
N SER A 47 -14.48 8.82 -6.33
CA SER A 47 -13.90 9.00 -4.99
C SER A 47 -13.39 7.68 -4.40
N GLU A 48 -14.07 6.57 -4.66
CA GLU A 48 -13.63 5.23 -4.26
C GLU A 48 -12.29 4.87 -4.90
N LEU A 49 -12.19 5.06 -6.21
CA LEU A 49 -10.97 4.80 -6.99
C LEU A 49 -9.84 5.73 -6.59
N PHE A 50 -10.11 7.03 -6.45
CA PHE A 50 -9.10 8.00 -6.04
C PHE A 50 -8.55 7.70 -4.64
N THR A 51 -9.43 7.39 -3.69
CA THR A 51 -9.03 7.05 -2.31
C THR A 51 -8.24 5.74 -2.29
N SER A 52 -8.66 4.74 -3.05
CA SER A 52 -7.92 3.48 -3.19
C SER A 52 -6.52 3.69 -3.76
N CYS A 53 -6.40 4.48 -4.84
CA CYS A 53 -5.11 4.85 -5.44
C CYS A 53 -4.21 5.61 -4.47
N ALA A 54 -4.76 6.55 -3.71
CA ALA A 54 -4.01 7.31 -2.71
C ALA A 54 -3.47 6.40 -1.59
N VAL A 55 -4.30 5.49 -1.09
CA VAL A 55 -3.91 4.52 -0.05
C VAL A 55 -2.83 3.59 -0.57
N VAL A 56 -2.99 3.01 -1.76
CA VAL A 56 -2.00 2.09 -2.34
C VAL A 56 -0.68 2.81 -2.63
N THR A 57 -0.71 4.04 -3.13
CA THR A 57 0.50 4.87 -3.33
C THR A 57 1.22 5.13 -2.01
N ALA A 58 0.49 5.49 -0.95
CA ALA A 58 1.08 5.69 0.38
C ALA A 58 1.72 4.41 0.91
N CYS A 59 1.13 3.24 0.61
CA CYS A 59 1.72 1.95 0.97
C CYS A 59 3.04 1.70 0.24
N ILE A 60 3.10 1.93 -1.07
CA ILE A 60 4.34 1.76 -1.84
C ILE A 60 5.45 2.65 -1.28
N LEU A 61 5.15 3.92 -0.97
CA LEU A 61 6.12 4.86 -0.42
C LEU A 61 6.63 4.43 0.96
N ILE A 62 5.72 4.04 1.86
CA ILE A 62 6.06 3.65 3.23
C ILE A 62 6.77 2.29 3.25
N SER A 63 6.31 1.32 2.46
CA SER A 63 6.97 0.01 2.31
C SER A 63 8.36 0.15 1.70
N GLY A 64 8.54 1.03 0.71
CA GLY A 64 9.85 1.33 0.13
C GLY A 64 10.80 1.99 1.13
N ALA A 65 10.34 3.04 1.83
CA ALA A 65 11.16 3.79 2.78
C ALA A 65 11.52 2.98 4.03
N MET A 66 10.57 2.21 4.57
CA MET A 66 10.78 1.46 5.81
C MET A 66 11.35 0.06 5.59
N SER A 67 11.23 -0.50 4.37
CA SER A 67 11.69 -1.85 4.01
C SER A 67 11.40 -2.86 5.14
N PRO A 68 10.12 -3.06 5.47
CA PRO A 68 9.68 -3.65 6.73
C PRO A 68 10.03 -5.14 6.85
N TRP A 69 10.26 -5.81 5.72
CA TRP A 69 10.60 -7.22 5.65
C TRP A 69 12.07 -7.44 5.97
N ALA A 70 12.36 -8.42 6.82
CA ALA A 70 13.72 -8.80 7.16
C ALA A 70 14.50 -9.35 5.96
N VAL A 71 13.78 -9.96 5.00
CA VAL A 71 14.35 -10.51 3.75
C VAL A 71 14.08 -9.54 2.61
N HIS A 72 15.12 -9.18 1.85
CA HIS A 72 15.02 -8.22 0.75
C HIS A 72 14.03 -8.65 -0.34
N GLN A 73 13.97 -9.96 -0.65
CA GLN A 73 12.98 -10.53 -1.58
C GLN A 73 11.53 -10.30 -1.12
N GLY A 74 11.30 -10.26 0.20
CA GLY A 74 9.98 -9.94 0.76
C GLY A 74 9.56 -8.51 0.49
N ASN A 75 10.49 -7.55 0.60
CA ASN A 75 10.25 -6.15 0.24
C ASN A 75 9.94 -6.01 -1.25
N GLN A 76 10.71 -6.68 -2.12
CA GLN A 76 10.49 -6.64 -3.58
C GLN A 76 9.13 -7.23 -3.97
N LEU A 77 8.74 -8.36 -3.37
CA LEU A 77 7.45 -9.01 -3.62
C LEU A 77 6.28 -8.13 -3.16
N ASP A 78 6.38 -7.55 -1.96
CA ASP A 78 5.35 -6.65 -1.41
C ASP A 78 5.19 -5.40 -2.27
N LEU A 79 6.31 -4.81 -2.70
CA LEU A 79 6.32 -3.67 -3.63
C LEU A 79 5.68 -4.07 -4.98
N ALA A 80 6.01 -5.23 -5.52
CA ALA A 80 5.46 -5.72 -6.79
C ALA A 80 3.95 -5.95 -6.70
N ILE A 81 3.46 -6.54 -5.61
CA ILE A 81 2.01 -6.76 -5.38
C ILE A 81 1.27 -5.43 -5.30
N HIS A 82 1.76 -4.48 -4.51
CA HIS A 82 1.12 -3.16 -4.38
C HIS A 82 1.13 -2.38 -5.70
N THR A 83 2.21 -2.50 -6.45
CA THR A 83 2.35 -1.88 -7.76
C THR A 83 1.39 -2.51 -8.79
N GLY A 84 1.23 -3.83 -8.79
CA GLY A 84 0.25 -4.53 -9.62
C GLY A 84 -1.19 -4.16 -9.26
N LEU A 85 -1.50 -4.02 -7.97
CA LEU A 85 -2.79 -3.52 -7.50
C LEU A 85 -3.07 -2.09 -7.99
N LEU A 86 -2.07 -1.21 -7.93
CA LEU A 86 -2.18 0.15 -8.45
C LEU A 86 -2.45 0.16 -9.96
N PHE A 87 -1.82 -0.74 -10.72
CA PHE A 87 -2.07 -0.89 -12.15
C PHE A 87 -3.52 -1.33 -12.45
N ILE A 88 -4.06 -2.29 -11.69
CA ILE A 88 -5.45 -2.72 -11.83
C ILE A 88 -6.41 -1.56 -11.51
N LEU A 89 -6.16 -0.80 -10.44
CA LEU A 89 -6.96 0.37 -10.09
C LEU A 89 -6.90 1.46 -11.17
N PHE A 90 -5.73 1.64 -11.82
CA PHE A 90 -5.58 2.55 -12.94
C PHE A 90 -6.42 2.14 -14.15
N LEU A 91 -6.41 0.84 -14.50
CA LEU A 91 -7.27 0.31 -15.56
C LEU A 91 -8.76 0.50 -15.25
N ALA A 92 -9.14 0.30 -13.99
CA ALA A 92 -10.52 0.56 -13.54
C ALA A 92 -10.89 2.05 -13.64
N ALA A 93 -9.96 2.95 -13.27
CA ALA A 93 -10.16 4.40 -13.38
C ALA A 93 -10.30 4.86 -14.83
N LEU A 94 -9.51 4.33 -15.77
CA LEU A 94 -9.66 4.62 -17.20
C LEU A 94 -11.02 4.18 -17.77
N HIS A 95 -11.63 3.14 -17.20
CA HIS A 95 -12.95 2.68 -17.61
C HIS A 95 -14.09 3.55 -17.06
N THR A 96 -13.81 4.39 -16.05
CA THR A 96 -14.83 5.17 -15.38
C THR A 96 -15.04 6.49 -16.13
N HIS A 97 -16.19 6.65 -16.79
CA HIS A 97 -16.54 7.89 -17.51
C HIS A 97 -16.67 9.04 -16.49
N GLN A 98 -15.87 10.10 -16.64
CA GLN A 98 -15.84 11.25 -15.73
C GLN A 98 -15.93 12.56 -16.52
N ILE A 99 -16.37 13.63 -15.86
CA ILE A 99 -16.66 14.92 -16.50
C ILE A 99 -15.39 15.59 -17.06
N ASP A 100 -14.20 15.29 -16.50
CA ASP A 100 -12.88 15.78 -16.94
C ASP A 100 -11.89 14.63 -17.17
N GLU A 101 -12.12 13.82 -18.19
CA GLU A 101 -11.34 12.60 -18.50
C GLU A 101 -9.85 12.88 -18.72
N VAL A 102 -9.52 13.99 -19.38
CA VAL A 102 -8.14 14.31 -19.79
C VAL A 102 -7.26 14.70 -18.61
N ALA A 103 -7.79 15.54 -17.70
CA ALA A 103 -7.03 15.99 -16.54
C ALA A 103 -6.80 14.86 -15.53
N VAL A 104 -7.84 14.06 -15.27
CA VAL A 104 -7.78 12.91 -14.37
C VAL A 104 -6.88 11.82 -14.95
N GLY A 105 -6.99 11.54 -16.26
CA GLY A 105 -6.12 10.60 -16.95
C GLY A 105 -4.64 10.99 -16.86
N ASN A 106 -4.30 12.24 -17.15
CA ASN A 106 -2.91 12.73 -17.08
C ASN A 106 -2.34 12.68 -15.65
N LEU A 107 -3.14 13.05 -14.64
CA LEU A 107 -2.73 12.97 -13.23
C LEU A 107 -2.42 11.52 -12.82
N LEU A 108 -3.32 10.59 -13.17
CA LEU A 108 -3.16 9.18 -12.84
C LEU A 108 -1.96 8.56 -13.55
N VAL A 109 -1.70 8.90 -14.82
CA VAL A 109 -0.50 8.48 -15.56
C VAL A 109 0.77 9.02 -14.90
N ALA A 110 0.78 10.29 -14.47
CA ALA A 110 1.93 10.87 -13.78
C ALA A 110 2.24 10.15 -12.47
N ILE A 111 1.20 9.81 -11.68
CA ILE A 111 1.34 9.03 -10.45
C ILE A 111 1.85 7.62 -10.76
N PHE A 112 1.30 6.95 -11.78
CA PHE A 112 1.76 5.62 -12.19
C PHE A 112 3.24 5.64 -12.59
N CYS A 113 3.65 6.58 -13.44
CA CYS A 113 5.05 6.74 -13.83
C CYS A 113 5.97 7.00 -12.62
N ALA A 114 5.56 7.87 -11.69
CA ALA A 114 6.33 8.14 -10.48
C ALA A 114 6.49 6.89 -9.60
N THR A 115 5.43 6.10 -9.43
CA THR A 115 5.47 4.84 -8.66
C THR A 115 6.29 3.75 -9.35
N MET A 116 6.24 3.65 -10.68
CA MET A 116 7.10 2.78 -11.48
C MET A 116 8.57 3.15 -11.35
N CYS A 117 8.90 4.43 -11.44
CA CYS A 117 10.26 4.91 -11.23
C CYS A 117 10.75 4.58 -9.82
N ALA A 118 9.91 4.80 -8.80
CA ALA A 118 10.24 4.45 -7.41
C ALA A 118 10.46 2.93 -7.23
N PHE A 119 9.65 2.09 -7.88
CA PHE A 119 9.83 0.64 -7.89
C PHE A 119 11.15 0.24 -8.54
N LEU A 120 11.47 0.78 -9.72
CA LEU A 120 12.72 0.48 -10.41
C LEU A 120 13.95 0.91 -9.60
N VAL A 121 13.91 2.07 -8.95
CA VAL A 121 14.98 2.54 -8.06
C VAL A 121 15.10 1.66 -6.81
N ALA A 122 14.00 1.10 -6.30
CA ALA A 122 14.03 0.22 -5.13
C ALA A 122 14.51 -1.22 -5.44
N VAL A 123 14.47 -1.63 -6.71
CA VAL A 123 14.88 -2.96 -7.18
C VAL A 123 16.33 -3.01 -7.67
N VAL A 124 16.85 -1.89 -8.19
CA VAL A 124 18.26 -1.72 -8.61
C VAL A 124 19.16 -1.52 -7.40
#